data_AF-A0A7C2UI31-F1
#
_entry.id   AF-A0A7C2UI31-F1
#
_cell.length_a   1.000
_cell.length_b   1.000
_cell.length_c   1.000
_cell.angle_alpha   90.00
_cell.angle_beta   90.00
_cell.angle_gamma   90.00
#
_symmetry.space_group_name_H-M   'P 1'
#
loop_
_entity.id
_entity.type
_entity.pdbx_description
1 polymer ?
#
loop_
_entity_poly.entity_id
_entity_poly.type
_entity_poly.pdbx_seq_one_letter_code
_entity_poly.pdbx_strand_id
1 'polypeptide(L)' 'MPRIKKEKPLAVCTVCGAYTDQVAYVNSRCNKVVTGRRCSGIFRAVLGQVWMECPECKGYAFVGSVPCRECKGFGWQLMK' A
#
# COMPACT_ATOMS: atom_id res chain seq x y z
N MET A 1 16.98 -14.10 -1.38
CA MET A 1 16.01 -13.33 -0.57
C MET A 1 14.67 -14.04 -0.66
N PRO A 2 14.07 -14.53 0.45
CA PRO A 2 12.78 -15.20 0.37
C PRO A 2 11.73 -14.19 -0.12
N ARG A 3 11.01 -14.56 -1.18
CA ARG A 3 9.87 -13.80 -1.68
C ARG A 3 8.72 -14.04 -0.70
N ILE A 4 8.58 -13.16 0.29
CA ILE A 4 7.46 -13.20 1.24
C ILE A 4 6.34 -12.35 0.66
N LYS A 5 5.15 -12.93 0.50
CA LYS A 5 3.96 -12.17 0.09
C LYS A 5 3.64 -11.12 1.15
N LYS A 6 3.34 -9.90 0.73
CA LYS A 6 2.91 -8.85 1.64
C LYS A 6 1.53 -9.18 2.19
N GLU A 7 1.29 -8.84 3.45
CA GLU A 7 -0.04 -8.95 4.05
C GLU A 7 -1.03 -8.01 3.37
N LYS A 8 -2.32 -8.36 3.44
CA LYS A 8 -3.39 -7.53 2.88
C LYS A 8 -3.42 -6.20 3.64
N PRO A 9 -3.35 -5.06 2.95
CA PRO A 9 -3.46 -3.78 3.63
C PRO A 9 -4.89 -3.58 4.15
N LEU A 10 -5.02 -2.76 5.19
CA LEU A 10 -6.31 -2.38 5.79
C LEU A 10 -6.79 -1.01 5.32
N ALA A 11 -5.85 -0.10 5.04
CA ALA A 11 -6.16 1.27 4.65
C ALA A 11 -5.21 1.82 3.59
N VAL A 12 -5.69 2.83 2.88
CA VAL A 12 -4.93 3.59 1.86
C VAL A 12 -4.90 5.06 2.21
N CYS A 13 -3.74 5.68 2.05
CA CYS A 13 -3.59 7.11 2.18
C CYS A 13 -4.26 7.81 0.99
N THR A 14 -5.17 8.72 1.28
CA THR A 14 -5.94 9.47 0.27
C THR A 14 -5.09 10.42 -0.58
N VAL A 15 -3.86 10.73 -0.15
CA VAL A 15 -2.97 11.70 -0.82
C VAL A 15 -1.83 11.01 -1.54
N CYS A 16 -1.00 10.24 -0.83
CA CYS A 16 0.16 9.61 -1.45
C CYS A 16 -0.13 8.22 -2.04
N GLY A 17 -1.30 7.64 -1.74
CA GLY A 17 -1.65 6.28 -2.15
C GLY A 17 -0.83 5.19 -1.44
N ALA A 18 -0.14 5.53 -0.34
CA ALA A 18 0.53 4.53 0.47
C ALA A 18 -0.50 3.61 1.14
N TYR A 19 -0.18 2.35 1.33
CA TYR A 19 -1.02 1.44 2.10
C TYR A 19 -0.48 1.20 3.51
N THR A 20 -1.37 0.80 4.40
CA THR A 20 -1.04 0.37 5.76
C THR A 20 -1.84 -0.88 6.12
N ASP A 21 -1.14 -1.85 6.67
CA ASP A 21 -1.63 -3.08 7.29
C ASP A 21 -1.91 -2.88 8.80
N GLN A 22 -1.39 -1.80 9.39
CA GLN A 22 -1.59 -1.56 10.82
C GLN A 22 -2.91 -0.83 11.10
N VAL A 23 -3.74 -1.47 11.93
CA VAL A 23 -5.01 -0.93 12.42
C VAL A 23 -4.83 0.42 13.12
N ALA A 24 -3.74 0.61 13.86
CA ALA A 24 -3.46 1.86 14.58
C ALA A 24 -3.35 3.09 13.65
N TYR A 25 -2.93 2.89 12.40
CA TYR A 25 -2.85 3.97 11.42
C TYR A 25 -4.15 4.15 10.63
N VAL A 26 -5.12 3.23 10.72
CA VAL A 26 -6.41 3.36 10.06
C VAL A 26 -7.16 4.57 10.64
N ASN A 27 -7.71 5.39 9.76
CA ASN A 27 -8.33 6.69 10.04
C ASN A 27 -7.40 7.71 10.73
N SER A 28 -6.08 7.45 10.72
CA SER A 28 -5.07 8.33 11.28
C SER A 28 -4.23 8.98 10.19
N ARG A 29 -3.54 10.07 10.56
CA ARG A 29 -2.65 10.81 9.66
C ARG A 29 -1.55 9.90 9.12
N CYS A 30 -1.27 10.03 7.83
CA CYS A 30 -0.26 9.23 7.16
C CYS A 30 1.12 9.42 7.83
N ASN A 31 1.75 8.30 8.17
CA ASN A 31 3.09 8.27 8.78
C ASN A 31 4.21 8.27 7.73
N LYS A 32 3.88 8.21 6.43
CA LYS A 32 4.88 8.19 5.37
C LYS A 32 5.43 9.58 5.08
N VAL A 33 6.73 9.63 4.85
CA VAL A 33 7.42 10.80 4.31
C VAL A 33 7.46 10.66 2.80
N VAL A 34 6.92 11.65 2.10
CA VAL A 34 6.88 11.73 0.64
C VAL A 34 7.61 13.00 0.27
N THR A 35 8.55 12.92 -0.67
CA THR A 35 9.35 14.08 -1.15
C THR A 35 9.97 14.92 -0.03
N GLY A 36 10.47 14.27 1.03
CA GLY A 36 11.16 14.92 2.15
C GLY A 36 10.23 15.59 3.18
N ARG A 37 8.91 15.52 3.00
CA ARG A 37 7.93 16.02 3.97
C ARG A 37 6.96 14.92 4.41
N ARG A 38 6.48 14.99 5.64
CA ARG A 38 5.46 14.04 6.13
C ARG A 38 4.18 14.25 5.33
N CYS A 39 3.59 13.17 4.84
CA CYS A 39 2.37 13.24 4.04
C CYS A 39 1.24 13.91 4.84
N SER A 40 0.52 14.82 4.19
CA SER A 40 -0.65 15.51 4.77
C SER A 40 -1.93 14.68 4.70
N GLY A 41 -1.89 13.52 4.02
CA GLY A 41 -3.04 12.63 3.88
C GLY A 41 -3.38 11.84 5.15
N ILE A 42 -4.47 11.11 5.06
CA ILE A 42 -4.99 10.23 6.11
C ILE A 42 -5.15 8.85 5.49
N PHE A 43 -4.78 7.81 6.23
CA PHE A 43 -5.09 6.44 5.84
C PHE A 43 -6.58 6.19 6.06
N ARG A 44 -7.37 6.13 4.99
CA ARG A 44 -8.78 5.75 5.10
C ARG A 44 -8.91 4.24 5.04
N ALA A 45 -9.68 3.70 5.97
CA ALA A 45 -10.15 2.32 5.90
C ALA A 45 -10.86 2.11 4.56
N VAL A 46 -10.51 1.01 3.89
CA VAL A 46 -11.19 0.63 2.67
C VAL A 46 -12.41 -0.20 3.06
N LEU A 47 -13.51 0.47 3.35
CA LEU A 47 -14.79 -0.17 3.59
C LEU A 47 -15.51 -0.34 2.24
N GLY A 48 -15.70 -1.59 1.82
CA GLY A 48 -16.46 -1.93 0.61
C GLY A 48 -15.67 -2.03 -0.69
N GLN A 49 -14.35 -1.80 -0.69
CA GLN A 49 -13.51 -2.15 -1.86
C GLN A 49 -12.69 -3.40 -1.59
N VAL A 50 -12.44 -4.17 -2.66
CA VAL A 50 -11.71 -5.44 -2.59
C VAL A 50 -10.24 -5.19 -2.88
N TRP A 51 -9.38 -5.64 -1.96
CA TRP A 51 -7.94 -5.71 -2.20
C TRP A 51 -7.64 -6.86 -3.15
N MET A 52 -7.06 -6.54 -4.30
CA MET A 52 -6.57 -7.53 -5.25
C MET A 52 -5.05 -7.61 -5.20
N GLU A 53 -4.52 -8.82 -5.37
CA GLU A 53 -3.09 -9.00 -5.60
C GLU A 53 -2.72 -8.27 -6.91
N CYS A 54 -1.63 -7.51 -6.88
CA CYS A 54 -1.15 -6.84 -8.09
C CYS A 54 -0.73 -7.91 -9.11
N PRO A 55 -1.25 -7.93 -10.33
CA PRO A 55 -1.01 -9.00 -11.30
C PRO A 55 0.46 -9.09 -11.73
N GLU A 56 1.14 -7.94 -11.81
CA GLU A 56 2.57 -7.82 -12.16
C GLU A 56 3.48 -8.51 -11.14
N CYS A 57 3.36 -8.14 -9.87
CA CYS A 57 4.24 -8.64 -8.82
C CYS A 57 3.63 -9.75 -7.97
N LYS A 58 2.38 -10.17 -8.23
CA LYS A 58 1.66 -11.25 -7.55
C LYS A 58 1.70 -11.17 -6.01
N GLY A 59 1.54 -9.97 -5.44
CA GLY A 59 1.59 -9.78 -3.98
C GLY A 59 3.00 -9.59 -3.40
N TYR A 60 4.06 -9.68 -4.20
CA TYR A 60 5.45 -9.59 -3.72
C TYR A 60 6.00 -8.18 -3.63
N ALA A 61 5.26 -7.16 -4.07
CA ALA A 61 5.70 -5.75 -4.14
C ALA A 61 6.88 -5.46 -5.08
N PHE A 62 7.65 -6.46 -5.48
CA PHE A 62 8.83 -6.33 -6.32
C PHE A 62 8.70 -7.20 -7.56
N VAL A 63 9.20 -6.69 -8.69
CA VAL A 63 9.39 -7.45 -9.92
C VAL A 63 10.90 -7.60 -10.09
N GLY A 64 11.42 -8.80 -9.81
CA GLY A 64 12.86 -9.02 -9.71
C GLY A 64 13.47 -8.23 -8.54
N SER A 65 14.37 -7.29 -8.84
CA SER A 65 15.04 -6.43 -7.86
C SER A 65 14.46 -5.01 -7.79
N VAL A 66 13.43 -4.70 -8.58
CA VAL A 66 12.87 -3.35 -8.69
C VAL A 66 11.49 -3.31 -8.02
N PRO A 67 11.14 -2.27 -7.25
CA PRO A 67 9.80 -2.10 -6.73
C PRO A 67 8.80 -2.03 -7.89
N CYS A 68 7.73 -2.81 -7.78
CA CYS A 68 6.68 -2.85 -8.80
C CYS A 68 6.06 -1.47 -8.96
N ARG A 69 6.04 -0.96 -10.20
CA ARG A 69 5.51 0.39 -10.49
C ARG A 69 3.99 0.45 -10.36
N GLU A 70 3.30 -0.61 -10.79
CA GLU A 70 1.84 -0.73 -10.75
C GLU A 70 1.27 -0.60 -9.33
N CYS A 71 1.87 -1.30 -8.36
CA CYS A 71 1.47 -1.22 -6.95
C CYS A 71 2.39 -0.35 -6.11
N LYS A 72 3.31 0.41 -6.72
CA LYS A 72 4.31 1.27 -6.05
C LYS A 72 5.08 0.57 -4.92
N GLY A 73 5.39 -0.71 -5.07
CA GLY A 73 6.13 -1.46 -4.05
C GLY A 73 5.30 -2.00 -2.88
N PHE A 74 3.97 -2.15 -3.05
CA PHE A 74 3.11 -2.68 -1.98
C PHE A 74 2.60 -4.11 -2.19
N GLY A 75 2.55 -4.60 -3.43
CA GLY A 75 2.09 -5.95 -3.74
C GLY A 75 0.59 -6.07 -4.00
N TRP A 76 -0.20 -5.11 -3.54
CA TRP A 76 -1.65 -5.12 -3.63
C TRP A 76 -2.16 -3.88 -4.36
N GLN A 77 -3.35 -3.96 -4.90
CA GLN A 77 -4.06 -2.84 -5.51
C GLN A 77 -5.50 -2.82 -5.03
N LEU A 78 -6.04 -1.61 -4.90
CA LEU A 78 -7.46 -1.41 -4.66
C LEU A 78 -8.20 -1.50 -5.97
N MET A 79 -9.11 -2.46 -6.08
CA MET A 79 -10.09 -2.44 -7.17
C MET A 79 -11.14 -1.40 -6.83
N LYS A 80 -11.30 -0.41 -7.71
CA LYS A 80 -12.24 0.69 -7.52
C LYS A 80 -13.62 0.34 -8.04
#